data_AF-A0ABD5SI25-F1
#
_entry.id   AF-A0ABD5SI25-F1
#
_cell.length_a   1.000
_cell.length_b   1.000
_cell.length_c   1.000
_cell.angle_alpha   90.00
_cell.angle_beta   90.00
_cell.angle_gamma   90.00
#
_symmetry.space_group_name_H-M   'P 1'
#
loop_
_entity.id
_entity.type
_entity.pdbx_description
1 polymer ?
#
loop_
_entity_poly.entity_id
_entity_poly.type
_entity_poly.pdbx_seq_one_letter_code
_entity_poly.pdbx_strand_id
1 'polypeptide(L)' 'MPKCQNCEGHITADFIRVFGIDGEAHRCPACSTNSDLKEGAGARGDAEP' A
#
# COMPACT_ATOMS: atom_id res chain seq x y z
N MET A 1 -0.94 11.23 -10.41
CA MET A 1 -0.22 10.00 -9.99
C MET A 1 -0.91 9.48 -8.74
N PRO A 2 -1.14 8.16 -8.64
CA PRO A 2 -1.70 7.57 -7.43
C PRO A 2 -0.77 7.79 -6.23
N LYS A 3 -1.36 7.88 -5.04
CA LYS A 3 -0.66 8.15 -3.79
C LYS A 3 -1.04 7.10 -2.74
N CYS A 4 -0.11 6.86 -1.82
CA CYS A 4 -0.33 6.04 -0.63
C CYS A 4 -1.32 6.75 0.31
N GLN A 5 -2.33 6.04 0.82
CA GLN A 5 -3.30 6.62 1.76
C GLN A 5 -2.74 6.81 3.18
N ASN A 6 -1.63 6.14 3.56
CA ASN A 6 -1.02 6.30 4.89
C ASN A 6 0.00 7.43 4.99
N CYS A 7 0.83 7.64 3.98
CA CYS A 7 1.93 8.62 4.02
C CYS A 7 1.94 9.60 2.85
N GLU A 8 0.93 9.54 1.98
CA GLU A 8 0.82 10.37 0.76
C GLU A 8 2.00 10.23 -0.23
N GLY A 9 2.85 9.23 -0.02
CA GLY A 9 3.97 8.91 -0.88
C GLY A 9 3.53 8.55 -2.30
N HIS A 10 4.36 8.89 -3.28
CA HIS A 10 4.09 8.57 -4.68
C HIS A 10 4.15 7.06 -4.93
N ILE A 11 3.10 6.51 -5.53
CA ILE A 11 3.03 5.12 -5.97
C ILE A 11 2.60 5.04 -7.44
N THR A 12 2.75 3.85 -8.03
CA THR A 12 2.33 3.59 -9.41
C THR A 12 0.98 2.87 -9.44
N ALA A 13 0.28 2.97 -10.57
CA ALA A 13 -0.95 2.20 -10.76
C ALA A 13 -0.71 0.69 -10.76
N ASP A 14 0.50 0.26 -11.15
CA ASP A 14 0.94 -1.14 -11.04
C ASP A 14 1.04 -1.58 -9.57
N PHE A 15 1.61 -0.73 -8.72
CA PHE A 15 1.69 -0.99 -7.28
C PHE A 15 0.30 -1.20 -6.66
N ILE A 16 -0.67 -0.35 -7.02
CA ILE A 16 -2.07 -0.49 -6.57
C ILE A 16 -2.68 -1.81 -7.05
N ARG A 17 -2.38 -2.26 -8.27
CA ARG A 17 -2.91 -3.53 -8.78
C ARG A 17 -2.40 -4.74 -8.01
N VAL A 18 -1.15 -4.69 -7.54
CA VAL A 18 -0.51 -5.82 -6.87
C VAL A 18 -0.80 -5.81 -5.36
N PHE A 19 -0.71 -4.64 -4.74
CA PHE A 19 -0.74 -4.50 -3.29
C PHE A 19 -1.96 -3.72 -2.77
N GLY A 20 -2.69 -3.03 -3.64
CA GLY A 20 -3.85 -2.22 -3.25
C GLY A 20 -5.17 -3.00 -3.23
N ILE A 21 -6.19 -2.35 -2.71
CA ILE A 21 -7.58 -2.80 -2.71
C ILE A 21 -8.47 -1.64 -3.16
N ASP A 22 -9.53 -1.94 -3.92
CA ASP A 22 -10.46 -0.93 -4.45
C ASP A 22 -9.80 0.18 -5.31
N GLY A 23 -8.60 -0.08 -5.84
CA GLY A 23 -7.86 0.93 -6.59
C GLY A 23 -7.07 1.91 -5.72
N GLU A 24 -6.90 1.61 -4.43
CA GLU A 24 -6.12 2.41 -3.48
C GLU A 24 -5.09 1.53 -2.75
N ALA A 25 -3.96 2.11 -2.33
CA ALA A 25 -3.00 1.41 -1.49
C ALA A 25 -2.85 2.15 -0.16
N HIS A 26 -3.04 1.42 0.94
CA HIS A 26 -2.90 1.95 2.28
C HIS A 26 -1.45 2.11 2.67
N ARG A 27 -0.59 1.12 2.40
CA ARG A 27 0.86 1.24 2.65
C ARG A 27 1.67 1.20 1.36
N CYS A 28 2.84 1.82 1.39
CA CYS A 28 3.79 1.87 0.29
C CYS A 28 5.23 1.61 0.78
N PRO A 29 6.20 1.34 -0.11
CA PRO A 29 7.58 1.03 0.29
C PRO A 29 8.33 2.22 0.93
N ALA A 30 7.74 3.42 0.94
CA ALA A 30 8.31 4.58 1.61
C ALA A 30 7.96 4.64 3.11
N CYS A 31 6.80 4.12 3.51
CA CYS A 31 6.35 4.10 4.92
C CYS A 31 6.29 2.70 5.51
N SER A 32 6.60 1.67 4.73
CA SER A 32 6.53 0.28 5.13
C SER A 32 7.58 -0.56 4.44
N THR A 33 7.76 -1.79 4.89
CA THR A 33 8.76 -2.70 4.32
C THR A 33 8.16 -3.61 3.28
N ASN A 34 8.97 -4.02 2.30
CA ASN A 34 8.52 -4.95 1.25
C ASN A 34 8.03 -6.29 1.80
N SER A 35 8.54 -6.74 2.96
CA SER A 35 8.07 -7.96 3.62
C SER A 35 6.61 -7.81 4.04
N ASP A 36 6.32 -6.76 4.77
CA ASP A 36 4.98 -6.45 5.28
C ASP A 36 3.96 -6.14 4.15
N LEU A 37 4.41 -5.47 3.08
CA LEU A 37 3.60 -5.30 1.86
C LEU A 37 3.23 -6.64 1.21
N LYS A 38 4.15 -7.61 1.18
CA LYS A 38 3.88 -8.97 0.67
C LYS A 38 2.95 -9.76 1.57
N GLU A 39 2.91 -9.46 2.87
CA GLU A 39 1.96 -10.03 3.82
C GLU A 39 0.55 -9.40 3.73
N GLY A 40 0.38 -8.39 2.87
CA GLY A 40 -0.91 -7.80 2.53
C GLY A 40 -1.18 -6.45 3.18
N ALA A 41 -0.22 -5.85 3.86
CA ALA A 41 -0.38 -4.52 4.47
C ALA A 41 -0.60 -3.39 3.46
N GLY A 42 -0.26 -3.60 2.18
CA GLY A 42 -0.59 -2.65 1.12
C GLY A 42 -2.10 -2.45 0.96
N ALA A 43 -2.88 -3.51 1.20
CA ALA A 43 -4.33 -3.53 1.08
C ALA A 43 -5.02 -3.34 2.44
N ARG A 44 -4.37 -3.79 3.52
CA ARG A 44 -4.90 -3.71 4.89
C ARG A 44 -4.11 -2.65 5.63
N GLY A 45 -4.66 -1.44 5.75
CA GLY A 45 -4.12 -0.45 6.68
C GLY A 45 -4.28 -0.99 8.10
N ASP A 46 -3.16 -1.37 8.72
CA ASP A 46 -2.93 -1.60 10.16
C ASP A 46 -4.02 -2.34 10.97
N ALA A 47 -4.93 -3.05 10.32
CA ALA A 47 -5.93 -3.90 10.96
C ALA A 47 -5.32 -5.28 11.22
N GLU A 48 -4.47 -5.37 12.24
CA GLU A 48 -4.39 -6.59 13.04
C GLU A 48 -5.73 -6.78 13.80
N PRO A 49 -6.16 -8.03 14.09
CA PRO A 49 -7.32 -8.29 14.94
C PRO A 49 -7.11 -7.84 16.40
#